data_AF-A0A9L0T837-F1
#
_entry.id   AF-A0A9L0T837-F1
#
_cell.length_a   1.000
_cell.length_b   1.000
_cell.length_c   1.000
_cell.angle_alpha   90.00
_cell.angle_beta   90.00
_cell.angle_gamma   90.00
#
_symmetry.space_group_name_H-M   'P 1'
#
loop_
_entity.id
_entity.type
_entity.pdbx_description
1 polymer ?
#
loop_
_entity_poly.entity_id
_entity_poly.type
_entity_poly.pdbx_seq_one_letter_code
_entity_poly.pdbx_strand_id
1 'polypeptide(L)'
;MALSSPGTLSLETLDSWDPDVAGQLDEERWQPSSEIVGRPMAAAPVLDLEEEPSMDIILVDSSELSSPPSPGPSRDLIAYEVKVNQRDIEDMCICCGSFQVHTQHPLFEGGMCAACKDKFLSCLFLYDDDGNQSYCSICCSGETLLICENPDCTRCYCFECVDTLVSPRTSEKVQAMSNWVCFLCLPFPRSGLLQRRRKWRGWLKAFYDQEAESPLEMYKTVPVWKREPVRVLSLFGDIKKELTTLGFLENGSDPGRLKHLDDVTNTVRRDVEEWGPFDLVYGSTPPLGHACDHPPGWYLFQFHRVLQYARPRPGSPQAFFWMFVDNLVLTEDDRAVATRFLETDPVTIQDVCGRAVRNAVHVWSNIPAVKSRHSALFSQEESFLRAQDRQRAKPPARGPAKLVKNCFLPLREYFKYFSTEFTSSL
;
A
#
# COMPACT_ATOMS: atom_id res chain seq x y z
N MET A 1 49.79 -29.69 -18.13
CA MET A 1 50.34 -28.42 -17.63
C MET A 1 49.92 -27.31 -18.58
N ALA A 2 49.12 -26.38 -18.04
CA ALA A 2 49.03 -24.94 -18.37
C ALA A 2 48.86 -24.51 -19.85
N LEU A 3 47.67 -24.07 -20.29
CA LEU A 3 47.12 -22.70 -20.16
C LEU A 3 47.84 -21.64 -20.99
N SER A 4 47.14 -21.06 -21.98
CA SER A 4 47.05 -19.60 -22.16
C SER A 4 45.90 -19.23 -23.11
N SER A 5 45.02 -18.34 -22.64
CA SER A 5 44.07 -17.55 -23.44
C SER A 5 44.81 -16.53 -24.33
N PRO A 6 44.11 -15.83 -25.24
CA PRO A 6 43.85 -14.42 -24.93
C PRO A 6 42.46 -13.89 -25.37
N GLY A 7 41.85 -13.11 -24.46
CA GLY A 7 41.41 -11.72 -24.67
C GLY A 7 40.54 -11.29 -25.87
N THR A 8 39.30 -10.90 -25.53
CA THR A 8 38.64 -9.61 -25.86
C THR A 8 38.31 -9.27 -27.32
N LEU A 9 37.02 -9.10 -27.62
CA LEU A 9 36.53 -8.15 -28.63
C LEU A 9 35.19 -7.54 -28.18
N SER A 10 35.15 -6.21 -28.21
CA SER A 10 34.03 -5.35 -27.83
C SER A 10 33.01 -5.19 -28.95
N LEU A 11 31.79 -4.88 -28.48
CA LEU A 11 30.61 -4.26 -29.09
C LEU A 11 30.82 -3.49 -30.42
N GLU A 12 29.99 -3.76 -31.43
CA GLU A 12 29.23 -2.72 -32.15
C GLU A 12 28.21 -3.30 -33.15
N THR A 13 27.02 -2.66 -33.18
CA THR A 13 26.01 -2.62 -34.25
C THR A 13 25.10 -3.83 -34.52
N LEU A 14 23.86 -3.74 -34.03
CA LEU A 14 22.66 -3.94 -34.86
C LEU A 14 21.47 -3.25 -34.18
N ASP A 15 21.30 -1.99 -34.55
CA ASP A 15 20.10 -1.20 -34.37
C ASP A 15 18.94 -1.81 -35.18
N SER A 16 17.78 -1.96 -34.56
CA SER A 16 16.50 -1.81 -35.25
C SER A 16 15.51 -1.18 -34.28
N TRP A 17 15.53 0.15 -34.23
CA TRP A 17 14.39 0.97 -33.81
C TRP A 17 13.35 0.95 -34.93
N ASP A 18 12.07 0.85 -34.58
CA ASP A 18 11.02 1.54 -35.32
C ASP A 18 10.01 2.17 -34.34
N PRO A 19 9.44 3.35 -34.67
CA PRO A 19 8.80 4.26 -33.71
C PRO A 19 7.27 4.21 -33.78
N ASP A 20 6.59 4.44 -32.65
CA ASP A 20 5.16 4.75 -32.64
C ASP A 20 4.96 6.26 -32.53
N VAL A 21 4.43 6.87 -33.61
CA VAL A 21 3.82 8.20 -33.63
C VAL A 21 2.44 8.09 -34.29
N ALA A 22 1.50 8.85 -33.70
CA ALA A 22 0.07 9.02 -34.04
C ALA A 22 -0.83 7.91 -33.50
N GLY A 23 -1.95 8.17 -32.82
CA GLY A 23 -2.76 9.39 -32.76
C GLY A 23 -4.21 8.97 -32.96
N GLN A 24 -5.01 9.10 -31.89
CA GLN A 24 -6.49 9.06 -31.86
C GLN A 24 -7.19 7.76 -32.27
N LEU A 25 -8.34 7.56 -31.59
CA LEU A 25 -9.38 6.53 -31.76
C LEU A 25 -9.05 5.15 -31.18
N ASP A 26 -9.41 4.96 -29.91
CA ASP A 26 -10.54 4.07 -29.57
C ASP A 26 -10.92 4.26 -28.10
N GLU A 27 -11.98 5.04 -27.90
CA GLU A 27 -12.70 5.15 -26.63
C GLU A 27 -13.83 4.12 -26.69
N GLU A 28 -13.53 2.85 -26.43
CA GLU A 28 -14.57 1.83 -26.25
C GLU A 28 -15.27 2.04 -24.91
N ARG A 29 -16.34 2.81 -24.99
CA ARG A 29 -17.32 3.07 -23.95
C ARG A 29 -18.08 1.78 -23.64
N TRP A 30 -17.80 1.17 -22.49
CA TRP A 30 -18.64 0.12 -21.93
C TRP A 30 -20.02 0.70 -21.59
N GLN A 31 -21.09 0.15 -22.20
CA GLN A 31 -22.48 0.38 -21.83
C GLN A 31 -23.09 -0.92 -21.27
N PRO A 32 -23.76 -0.90 -20.10
CA PRO A 32 -24.66 -1.97 -19.70
C PRO A 32 -26.05 -1.73 -20.28
N SER A 33 -26.58 -2.69 -21.00
CA SER A 33 -27.93 -2.68 -21.58
C SER A 33 -29.02 -3.13 -20.59
N SER A 34 -30.03 -2.25 -20.47
CA SER A 34 -31.49 -2.43 -20.34
C SER A 34 -32.13 -3.19 -19.16
N GLU A 35 -32.82 -2.39 -18.34
CA GLU A 35 -34.26 -2.44 -17.99
C GLU A 35 -34.97 -3.77 -17.69
N ILE A 36 -35.44 -3.92 -16.45
CA ILE A 36 -36.73 -4.57 -16.15
C ILE A 36 -37.54 -3.69 -15.17
N VAL A 37 -38.78 -3.46 -15.59
CA VAL A 37 -39.86 -2.62 -15.03
C VAL A 37 -40.36 -3.13 -13.67
N GLY A 38 -40.72 -2.20 -12.77
CA GLY A 38 -41.19 -2.50 -11.41
C GLY A 38 -42.70 -2.72 -11.23
N ARG A 39 -43.09 -3.11 -10.00
CA ARG A 39 -44.36 -2.75 -9.34
C ARG A 39 -44.33 -3.03 -7.81
N PRO A 40 -45.17 -2.35 -6.98
CA PRO A 40 -44.96 -2.18 -5.53
C PRO A 40 -46.06 -2.79 -4.59
N MET A 41 -45.91 -2.52 -3.28
CA MET A 41 -46.81 -2.70 -2.10
C MET A 41 -46.71 -4.07 -1.38
N ALA A 42 -46.84 -4.23 -0.05
CA ALA A 42 -47.47 -3.44 1.02
C ALA A 42 -46.88 -3.77 2.41
N ALA A 43 -47.30 -3.01 3.42
CA ALA A 43 -46.87 -3.04 4.82
C ALA A 43 -47.59 -4.09 5.73
N ALA A 44 -46.85 -4.61 6.73
CA ALA A 44 -47.17 -4.93 8.15
C ALA A 44 -48.43 -5.78 8.49
N PRO A 45 -48.46 -6.60 9.59
CA PRO A 45 -48.09 -6.16 10.95
C PRO A 45 -47.40 -7.18 11.90
N VAL A 46 -46.97 -6.57 13.00
CA VAL A 46 -46.45 -7.07 14.28
C VAL A 46 -47.41 -8.01 14.99
N LEU A 47 -46.89 -9.10 15.56
CA LEU A 47 -47.40 -9.73 16.79
C LEU A 47 -46.22 -10.35 17.58
N ASP A 48 -45.98 -9.82 18.78
CA ASP A 48 -45.26 -10.46 19.88
C ASP A 48 -46.04 -11.69 20.40
N LEU A 49 -45.35 -12.66 20.98
CA LEU A 49 -45.65 -13.28 22.30
C LEU A 49 -44.72 -14.49 22.59
N GLU A 50 -43.88 -14.28 23.61
CA GLU A 50 -43.57 -15.15 24.77
C GLU A 50 -42.63 -16.38 24.67
N GLU A 51 -41.74 -16.40 25.68
CA GLU A 51 -40.67 -17.34 26.00
C GLU A 51 -41.18 -18.65 26.64
N GLU A 52 -40.57 -19.78 26.24
CA GLU A 52 -40.06 -20.94 27.03
C GLU A 52 -41.00 -21.69 28.04
N PRO A 53 -40.90 -23.03 28.21
CA PRO A 53 -39.61 -23.72 28.40
C PRO A 53 -39.43 -25.10 27.73
N SER A 54 -38.19 -25.28 27.28
CA SER A 54 -37.44 -26.54 27.10
C SER A 54 -37.85 -27.70 28.04
N MET A 55 -38.34 -28.79 27.43
CA MET A 55 -38.34 -30.13 28.02
C MET A 55 -37.24 -30.97 27.35
N ASP A 56 -36.25 -31.38 28.13
CA ASP A 56 -35.22 -32.32 27.73
C ASP A 56 -35.83 -33.70 27.42
N ILE A 57 -35.81 -34.08 26.15
CA ILE A 57 -36.03 -35.46 25.71
C ILE A 57 -34.74 -35.96 25.06
N ILE A 58 -34.01 -36.79 25.80
CA ILE A 58 -32.86 -37.54 25.30
C ILE A 58 -33.41 -38.66 24.40
N LEU A 59 -33.33 -38.46 23.08
CA LEU A 59 -33.52 -39.51 22.08
C LEU A 59 -32.18 -39.82 21.43
N VAL A 60 -31.62 -40.95 21.84
CA VAL A 60 -30.52 -41.63 21.16
C VAL A 60 -31.11 -42.26 19.90
N ASP A 61 -30.74 -41.77 18.72
CA ASP A 61 -30.95 -42.57 17.51
C ASP A 61 -29.93 -42.30 16.39
N SER A 62 -29.45 -43.42 15.87
CA SER A 62 -29.01 -43.75 14.52
C SER A 62 -28.04 -42.82 13.76
N SER A 63 -26.83 -43.36 13.64
CA SER A 63 -25.80 -43.00 12.67
C SER A 63 -26.32 -43.00 11.22
N GLU A 64 -26.65 -41.84 10.68
CA GLU A 64 -26.74 -41.64 9.23
C GLU A 64 -25.34 -41.31 8.68
N LEU A 65 -24.87 -42.16 7.75
CA LEU A 65 -23.68 -41.91 6.94
C LEU A 65 -23.90 -40.62 6.14
N SER A 66 -23.27 -39.53 6.58
CA SER A 66 -23.09 -38.35 5.73
C SER A 66 -22.17 -38.71 4.57
N SER A 67 -22.60 -38.35 3.36
CA SER A 67 -21.74 -38.36 2.18
C SER A 67 -20.50 -37.51 2.45
N PRO A 68 -19.31 -37.87 1.94
CA PRO A 68 -18.13 -37.05 2.15
C PRO A 68 -18.39 -35.66 1.57
N PRO A 69 -18.01 -34.58 2.28
CA PRO A 69 -18.10 -33.24 1.72
C PRO A 69 -17.36 -33.25 0.38
N SER A 70 -18.01 -32.77 -0.68
CA SER A 70 -17.35 -32.44 -1.94
C SER A 70 -16.05 -31.72 -1.62
N PRO A 71 -14.89 -32.13 -2.16
CA PRO A 71 -13.61 -31.58 -1.74
C PRO A 71 -13.69 -30.07 -1.89
N GLY A 72 -13.58 -29.37 -0.75
CA GLY A 72 -13.57 -27.92 -0.75
C GLY A 72 -12.49 -27.41 -1.71
N PRO A 73 -12.65 -26.22 -2.28
CA PRO A 73 -11.68 -25.68 -3.23
C PRO A 73 -10.28 -25.72 -2.60
N SER A 74 -9.41 -26.55 -3.18
CA SER A 74 -8.00 -26.66 -2.80
C SER A 74 -7.16 -26.03 -3.90
N ARG A 75 -6.16 -25.24 -3.49
CA ARG A 75 -5.22 -24.59 -4.41
C ARG A 75 -4.52 -25.61 -5.30
N ASP A 76 -4.24 -26.80 -4.77
CA ASP A 76 -3.60 -27.91 -5.48
C ASP A 76 -4.38 -28.37 -6.73
N LEU A 77 -5.70 -28.13 -6.75
CA LEU A 77 -6.56 -28.51 -7.87
C LEU A 77 -6.52 -27.51 -9.03
N ILE A 78 -6.03 -26.28 -8.83
CA ILE A 78 -6.02 -25.24 -9.88
C ILE A 78 -5.32 -25.76 -11.14
N ALA A 79 -4.16 -26.39 -10.98
CA ALA A 79 -3.42 -26.88 -12.13
C ALA A 79 -4.14 -28.02 -12.87
N TYR A 80 -4.86 -28.87 -12.13
CA TYR A 80 -5.66 -29.95 -12.70
C TYR A 80 -6.87 -29.40 -13.45
N GLU A 81 -7.63 -28.49 -12.83
CA GLU A 81 -8.81 -27.88 -13.45
C GLU A 81 -8.48 -27.16 -14.76
N VAL A 82 -7.37 -26.41 -14.79
CA VAL A 82 -6.97 -25.66 -16.00
C VAL A 82 -6.40 -26.60 -17.07
N LYS A 83 -5.54 -27.55 -16.72
CA LYS A 83 -4.84 -28.39 -17.72
C LYS A 83 -5.64 -29.60 -18.18
N VAL A 84 -6.39 -30.23 -17.28
CA VAL A 84 -7.11 -31.48 -17.53
C VAL A 84 -8.56 -31.20 -17.85
N ASN A 85 -9.25 -30.42 -17.00
CA ASN A 85 -10.66 -30.08 -17.22
C ASN A 85 -10.85 -28.92 -18.22
N GLN A 86 -9.76 -28.31 -18.70
CA GLN A 86 -9.76 -27.18 -19.66
C GLN A 86 -10.60 -26.00 -19.20
N ARG A 87 -10.73 -25.80 -17.88
CA ARG A 87 -11.41 -24.64 -17.31
C ARG A 87 -10.60 -23.37 -17.57
N ASP A 88 -11.28 -22.27 -17.86
CA ASP A 88 -10.62 -20.96 -17.93
C ASP A 88 -10.09 -20.58 -16.54
N ILE A 89 -8.85 -20.11 -16.48
CA ILE A 89 -8.22 -19.67 -15.24
C ILE A 89 -8.94 -18.42 -14.66
N GLU A 90 -9.59 -17.62 -15.51
CA GLU A 90 -10.40 -16.47 -15.11
C GLU A 90 -11.66 -16.87 -14.34
N ASP A 91 -12.15 -18.10 -14.51
CA ASP A 91 -13.31 -18.66 -13.81
C ASP A 91 -12.94 -19.32 -12.46
N MET A 92 -11.70 -19.12 -12.00
CA MET A 92 -11.21 -19.64 -10.73
C MET A 92 -10.43 -18.60 -9.95
N CYS A 93 -10.63 -18.57 -8.63
CA CYS A 93 -9.84 -17.76 -7.74
C CYS A 93 -8.40 -18.29 -7.66
N ILE A 94 -7.44 -17.63 -8.29
CA ILE A 94 -6.02 -18.06 -8.27
C ILE A 94 -5.36 -17.88 -6.88
N CYS A 95 -6.02 -17.13 -5.99
CA CYS A 95 -5.56 -16.94 -4.61
C CYS A 95 -5.86 -18.14 -3.71
N CYS A 96 -6.99 -18.82 -3.89
CA CYS A 96 -7.44 -19.89 -2.97
C CYS A 96 -8.05 -21.14 -3.62
N GLY A 97 -8.24 -21.15 -4.95
CA GLY A 97 -8.84 -22.26 -5.70
C GLY A 97 -10.36 -22.26 -5.77
N SER A 98 -11.05 -21.29 -5.16
CA SER A 98 -12.52 -21.19 -5.21
C SER A 98 -13.04 -20.97 -6.63
N PHE A 99 -14.13 -21.64 -6.99
CA PHE A 99 -14.86 -21.40 -8.24
C PHE A 99 -15.82 -20.21 -8.17
N GLN A 100 -16.04 -19.63 -6.98
CA GLN A 100 -16.90 -18.46 -6.79
C GLN A 100 -16.10 -17.17 -7.02
N VAL A 101 -15.87 -16.85 -8.30
CA VAL A 101 -15.17 -15.62 -8.71
C VAL A 101 -16.10 -14.41 -8.57
N HIS A 102 -15.57 -13.36 -7.96
CA HIS A 102 -16.26 -12.07 -7.81
C HIS A 102 -15.72 -11.04 -8.81
N THR A 103 -14.40 -11.03 -9.03
CA THR A 103 -13.71 -10.11 -9.94
C THR A 103 -12.42 -10.77 -10.46
N GLN A 104 -11.71 -10.09 -11.35
CA GLN A 104 -10.45 -10.57 -11.90
C GLN A 104 -9.26 -10.16 -11.01
N HIS A 105 -8.27 -11.04 -10.88
CA HIS A 105 -7.05 -10.75 -10.12
C HIS A 105 -6.27 -9.60 -10.79
N PRO A 106 -5.89 -8.52 -10.06
CA PRO A 106 -5.41 -7.29 -10.70
C PRO A 106 -4.02 -7.41 -11.36
N LEU A 107 -3.18 -8.35 -10.90
CA LEU A 107 -1.78 -8.48 -11.37
C LEU A 107 -1.55 -9.58 -12.43
N PHE A 108 -2.34 -10.66 -12.37
CA PHE A 108 -2.13 -11.89 -13.14
C PHE A 108 -3.48 -12.35 -13.71
N GLU A 109 -3.46 -13.03 -14.85
CA GLU A 109 -4.64 -13.66 -15.43
C GLU A 109 -5.17 -14.74 -14.48
N GLY A 110 -6.47 -14.67 -14.18
CA GLY A 110 -7.13 -15.46 -13.16
C GLY A 110 -8.19 -14.68 -12.39
N GLY A 111 -9.19 -15.41 -11.87
CA GLY A 111 -10.24 -14.85 -11.04
C GLY A 111 -9.80 -14.57 -9.59
N MET A 112 -10.66 -13.89 -8.84
CA MET A 112 -10.54 -13.59 -7.42
C MET A 112 -11.91 -13.63 -6.76
N CYS A 113 -12.07 -14.43 -5.70
CA CYS A 113 -13.31 -14.46 -4.91
C CYS A 113 -13.42 -13.26 -3.96
N ALA A 114 -14.61 -13.00 -3.42
CA ALA A 114 -14.86 -11.86 -2.53
C ALA A 114 -13.93 -11.82 -1.31
N ALA A 115 -13.75 -12.93 -0.59
CA ALA A 115 -12.86 -12.97 0.57
C ALA A 115 -11.40 -12.67 0.22
N CYS A 116 -10.91 -13.16 -0.92
CA CYS A 116 -9.55 -12.88 -1.38
C CYS A 116 -9.40 -11.43 -1.86
N LYS A 117 -10.45 -10.83 -2.43
CA LYS A 117 -10.50 -9.41 -2.78
C LYS A 117 -10.33 -8.52 -1.55
N ASP A 118 -11.11 -8.76 -0.50
CA ASP A 118 -11.07 -7.94 0.71
C ASP A 118 -9.71 -8.07 1.41
N LYS A 119 -9.15 -9.29 1.41
CA LYS A 119 -7.78 -9.55 1.88
C LYS A 119 -6.74 -8.83 1.01
N PHE A 120 -6.92 -8.80 -0.30
CA PHE A 120 -5.99 -8.13 -1.22
C PHE A 120 -6.00 -6.61 -1.00
N LEU A 121 -7.18 -5.99 -0.88
CA LEU A 121 -7.32 -4.56 -0.61
C LEU A 121 -6.70 -4.14 0.72
N SER A 122 -6.83 -4.96 1.77
CA SER A 122 -6.24 -4.69 3.08
C SER A 122 -4.71 -4.87 3.11
N CYS A 123 -4.15 -5.72 2.25
CA CYS A 123 -2.72 -6.05 2.23
C CYS A 123 -1.87 -5.31 1.19
N LEU A 124 -2.46 -4.70 0.15
CA LEU A 124 -1.77 -4.21 -1.06
C LEU A 124 -0.55 -3.31 -0.80
N PHE A 125 -0.61 -2.46 0.23
CA PHE A 125 0.46 -1.51 0.59
C PHE A 125 0.99 -1.72 2.01
N LEU A 126 0.88 -2.95 2.53
CA LEU A 126 1.54 -3.32 3.79
C LEU A 126 2.98 -3.73 3.52
N TYR A 127 3.89 -3.12 4.27
CA TYR A 127 5.34 -3.31 4.16
C TYR A 127 5.95 -3.61 5.52
N ASP A 128 6.91 -4.53 5.50
CA ASP A 128 7.73 -4.90 6.64
C ASP A 128 8.90 -3.92 6.81
N ASP A 129 9.62 -4.05 7.93
CA ASP A 129 10.75 -3.19 8.28
C ASP A 129 11.95 -3.35 7.34
N ASP A 130 12.02 -4.44 6.59
CA ASP A 130 13.01 -4.69 5.54
C ASP A 130 12.72 -3.90 4.25
N GLY A 131 11.57 -3.23 4.17
CA GLY A 131 11.14 -2.42 3.05
C GLY A 131 10.46 -3.20 1.92
N ASN A 132 10.19 -4.49 2.09
CA ASN A 132 9.44 -5.32 1.16
C ASN A 132 7.97 -5.43 1.57
N GLN A 133 7.12 -5.89 0.66
CA GLN A 133 5.72 -6.15 0.97
C GLN A 133 5.58 -7.31 1.95
N SER A 134 4.78 -7.11 2.99
CA SER A 134 4.56 -8.09 4.08
C SER A 134 3.85 -9.36 3.64
N TYR A 135 3.22 -9.34 2.48
CA TYR A 135 2.37 -10.43 2.01
C TYR A 135 2.67 -10.81 0.57
N CYS A 136 2.36 -12.05 0.24
CA CYS A 136 2.44 -12.56 -1.13
C CYS A 136 1.61 -11.69 -2.09
N SER A 137 2.23 -11.31 -3.21
CA SER A 137 1.63 -10.49 -4.27
C SER A 137 0.43 -11.14 -4.97
N ILE A 138 0.21 -12.45 -4.76
CA ILE A 138 -0.88 -13.21 -5.39
C ILE A 138 -2.02 -13.47 -4.39
N CYS A 139 -1.72 -14.08 -3.24
CA CYS A 139 -2.77 -14.57 -2.32
C CYS A 139 -2.85 -13.83 -0.99
N CYS A 140 -1.94 -12.86 -0.78
CA CYS A 140 -1.80 -12.12 0.47
C CYS A 140 -1.58 -13.02 1.70
N SER A 141 -0.98 -14.21 1.54
CA SER A 141 -0.44 -14.99 2.66
C SER A 141 0.92 -14.42 3.09
N GLY A 142 1.18 -14.38 4.40
CA GLY A 142 2.40 -13.86 5.02
C GLY A 142 3.28 -14.96 5.64
N GLU A 143 3.19 -16.19 5.13
CA GLU A 143 4.02 -17.31 5.56
C GLU A 143 5.45 -17.19 4.98
N THR A 144 6.04 -18.27 4.48
CA THR A 144 7.37 -18.21 3.85
C THR A 144 7.29 -17.51 2.49
N LEU A 145 8.02 -16.39 2.37
CA LEU A 145 8.03 -15.53 1.20
C LEU A 145 9.37 -15.58 0.45
N LEU A 146 9.28 -15.64 -0.87
CA LEU A 146 10.37 -15.42 -1.82
C LEU A 146 10.38 -13.94 -2.19
N ILE A 147 11.47 -13.26 -1.87
CA ILE A 147 11.66 -11.82 -2.11
C ILE A 147 12.34 -11.63 -3.47
N CYS A 148 11.83 -10.68 -4.26
CA CYS A 148 12.47 -10.31 -5.52
C CYS A 148 13.79 -9.57 -5.27
N GLU A 149 14.89 -10.03 -5.89
CA GLU A 149 16.23 -9.41 -5.72
C GLU A 149 16.47 -8.21 -6.64
N ASN A 150 15.50 -7.84 -7.48
CA ASN A 150 15.56 -6.56 -8.19
C ASN A 150 15.46 -5.40 -7.16
N PRO A 151 16.47 -4.52 -7.02
CA PRO A 151 16.50 -3.47 -6.00
C PRO A 151 15.34 -2.46 -6.06
N ASP A 152 14.75 -2.28 -7.25
CA ASP A 152 13.61 -1.39 -7.48
C ASP A 152 12.25 -2.09 -7.28
N CYS A 153 12.27 -3.37 -6.94
CA CYS A 153 11.09 -4.18 -6.67
C CYS A 153 10.95 -4.43 -5.16
N THR A 154 9.70 -4.50 -4.71
CA THR A 154 9.36 -4.77 -3.30
C THR A 154 8.44 -5.98 -3.15
N ARG A 155 8.28 -6.76 -4.23
CA ARG A 155 7.26 -7.80 -4.34
C ARG A 155 7.77 -9.13 -3.80
N CYS A 156 6.89 -9.79 -3.07
CA CYS A 156 7.12 -11.09 -2.45
C CYS A 156 6.10 -12.13 -2.95
N TYR A 157 6.46 -13.41 -2.94
CA TYR A 157 5.60 -14.52 -3.38
C TYR A 157 5.73 -15.70 -2.41
N CYS A 158 4.62 -16.30 -1.96
CA CYS A 158 4.71 -17.48 -1.11
C CYS A 158 5.05 -18.75 -1.92
N PHE A 159 5.66 -19.72 -1.25
CA PHE A 159 6.08 -21.00 -1.85
C PHE A 159 4.91 -21.71 -2.53
N GLU A 160 3.78 -21.79 -1.83
CA GLU A 160 2.56 -22.44 -2.32
C GLU A 160 2.05 -21.84 -3.64
N CYS A 161 2.05 -20.51 -3.80
CA CYS A 161 1.65 -19.88 -5.06
C CYS A 161 2.56 -20.29 -6.21
N VAL A 162 3.86 -20.27 -5.96
CA VAL A 162 4.87 -20.58 -6.98
C VAL A 162 4.77 -22.04 -7.39
N ASP A 163 4.62 -22.95 -6.44
CA ASP A 163 4.53 -24.38 -6.73
C ASP A 163 3.21 -24.77 -7.40
N THR A 164 2.11 -24.13 -7.01
CA THR A 164 0.78 -24.39 -7.58
C THR A 164 0.62 -23.82 -8.98
N LEU A 165 1.00 -22.55 -9.19
CA LEU A 165 0.70 -21.82 -10.42
C LEU A 165 1.81 -21.89 -11.47
N VAL A 166 3.06 -22.12 -11.07
CA VAL A 166 4.19 -22.22 -12.02
C VAL A 166 4.48 -23.69 -12.32
N SER A 167 5.07 -24.39 -11.36
CA SER A 167 5.24 -25.84 -11.39
C SER A 167 5.66 -26.36 -10.01
N PRO A 168 5.35 -27.62 -9.65
CA PRO A 168 5.78 -28.20 -8.38
C PRO A 168 7.30 -28.08 -8.16
N ARG A 169 7.72 -27.75 -6.94
CA ARG A 169 9.12 -27.57 -6.52
C ARG A 169 9.86 -26.44 -7.24
N THR A 170 9.14 -25.46 -7.76
CA THR A 170 9.75 -24.25 -8.31
C THR A 170 10.21 -23.32 -7.20
N SER A 171 9.50 -23.30 -6.08
CA SER A 171 9.87 -22.52 -4.90
C SER A 171 11.27 -22.87 -4.39
N GLU A 172 11.59 -24.16 -4.25
CA GLU A 172 12.92 -24.68 -3.88
C GLU A 172 14.00 -24.24 -4.86
N LYS A 173 13.71 -24.28 -6.16
CA LYS A 173 14.65 -23.83 -7.21
C LYS A 173 14.91 -22.33 -7.09
N VAL A 174 13.85 -21.54 -6.93
CA VAL A 174 13.94 -20.08 -6.76
C VAL A 174 14.72 -19.73 -5.50
N GLN A 175 14.45 -20.41 -4.38
CA GLN A 175 15.17 -20.20 -3.13
C GLN A 175 16.67 -20.53 -3.25
N ALA A 176 17.04 -21.50 -4.08
CA ALA A 176 18.43 -21.87 -4.33
C ALA A 176 19.15 -20.98 -5.36
N MET A 177 18.41 -20.11 -6.08
CA MET A 177 19.00 -19.16 -7.03
C MET A 177 19.57 -17.95 -6.28
N SER A 178 20.64 -17.38 -6.83
CA SER A 178 21.02 -16.00 -6.53
C SER A 178 20.48 -15.08 -7.61
N ASN A 179 20.10 -13.86 -7.24
CA ASN A 179 19.56 -12.82 -8.12
C ASN A 179 18.22 -13.19 -8.77
N TRP A 180 17.32 -13.85 -8.03
CA TRP A 180 16.00 -14.14 -8.58
C TRP A 180 15.17 -12.87 -8.78
N VAL A 181 14.61 -12.70 -9.98
CA VAL A 181 13.67 -11.62 -10.30
C VAL A 181 12.27 -12.17 -10.48
N CYS A 182 11.28 -11.46 -9.91
CA CYS A 182 9.93 -11.98 -9.84
C CYS A 182 9.17 -11.96 -11.17
N PHE A 183 8.02 -12.63 -11.20
CA PHE A 183 7.14 -12.76 -12.38
C PHE A 183 6.60 -11.43 -12.92
N LEU A 184 6.58 -10.36 -12.11
CA LEU A 184 6.24 -9.01 -12.58
C LEU A 184 7.43 -8.26 -13.18
N CYS A 185 8.66 -8.63 -12.84
CA CYS A 185 9.91 -8.04 -13.34
C CYS A 185 10.46 -8.78 -14.56
N LEU A 186 10.16 -10.07 -14.72
CA LEU A 186 10.61 -10.85 -15.86
C LEU A 186 10.16 -10.22 -17.20
N PRO A 187 10.99 -10.33 -18.26
CA PRO A 187 10.63 -9.84 -19.58
C PRO A 187 9.47 -10.66 -20.18
N PHE A 188 9.47 -11.97 -19.96
CA PHE A 188 8.42 -12.87 -20.43
C PHE A 188 7.19 -12.81 -19.51
N PRO A 189 5.96 -12.73 -20.08
CA PRO A 189 4.75 -12.60 -19.29
C PRO A 189 4.27 -13.92 -18.66
N ARG A 190 4.73 -15.07 -19.16
CA ARG A 190 4.24 -16.40 -18.74
C ARG A 190 5.26 -17.17 -17.95
N SER A 191 4.82 -17.84 -16.89
CA SER A 191 5.59 -18.82 -16.13
C SER A 191 4.64 -19.92 -15.63
N GLY A 192 4.61 -21.05 -16.34
CA GLY A 192 3.61 -22.09 -16.09
C GLY A 192 2.20 -21.63 -16.42
N LEU A 193 1.27 -21.75 -15.46
CA LEU A 193 -0.09 -21.20 -15.55
C LEU A 193 -0.13 -19.71 -15.17
N LEU A 194 0.86 -19.23 -14.43
CA LEU A 194 0.92 -17.83 -14.02
C LEU A 194 1.25 -16.93 -15.22
N GLN A 195 0.35 -16.02 -15.55
CA GLN A 195 0.46 -15.11 -16.68
C GLN A 195 0.24 -13.67 -16.21
N ARG A 196 1.25 -12.81 -16.41
CA ARG A 196 1.18 -11.38 -16.04
C ARG A 196 0.22 -10.65 -16.95
N ARG A 197 -0.76 -9.94 -16.38
CA ARG A 197 -1.69 -9.11 -17.17
C ARG A 197 -0.94 -8.01 -17.92
N ARG A 198 -1.34 -7.77 -19.17
CA ARG A 198 -0.87 -6.61 -19.94
C ARG A 198 -1.32 -5.34 -19.24
N LYS A 199 -0.41 -4.37 -19.09
CA LYS A 199 -0.68 -3.08 -18.41
C LYS A 199 -1.27 -3.28 -16.99
N TRP A 200 -0.86 -4.32 -16.25
CA TRP A 200 -1.38 -4.67 -14.91
C TRP A 200 -1.44 -3.49 -13.91
N ARG A 201 -0.55 -2.49 -14.02
CA ARG A 201 -0.58 -1.30 -13.16
C ARG A 201 -1.85 -0.47 -13.34
N GLY A 202 -2.41 -0.44 -14.55
CA GLY A 202 -3.70 0.17 -14.84
C GLY A 202 -4.86 -0.66 -14.29
N TRP A 203 -4.79 -1.99 -14.45
CA TRP A 203 -5.74 -2.92 -13.85
C TRP A 203 -5.79 -2.83 -12.33
N LEU A 204 -4.62 -2.73 -11.68
CA LEU A 204 -4.54 -2.54 -10.23
C LEU A 204 -5.22 -1.25 -9.77
N LYS A 205 -5.04 -0.16 -10.53
CA LYS A 205 -5.76 1.10 -10.26
C LYS A 205 -7.27 0.92 -10.40
N ALA A 206 -7.72 0.42 -11.54
CA ALA A 206 -9.15 0.21 -11.79
C ALA A 206 -9.80 -0.72 -10.74
N PHE A 207 -9.10 -1.80 -10.38
CA PHE A 207 -9.53 -2.72 -9.32
C PHE A 207 -9.69 -1.98 -7.98
N TYR A 208 -8.71 -1.17 -7.57
CA TYR A 208 -8.82 -0.43 -6.32
C TYR A 208 -9.94 0.62 -6.38
N ASP A 209 -10.03 1.39 -7.45
CA ASP A 209 -11.04 2.44 -7.60
C ASP A 209 -12.48 1.86 -7.64
N GLN A 210 -12.64 0.64 -8.16
CA GLN A 210 -13.93 -0.04 -8.22
C GLN A 210 -14.29 -0.74 -6.90
N GLU A 211 -13.31 -1.37 -6.24
CA GLU A 211 -13.58 -2.30 -5.14
C GLU A 211 -13.27 -1.74 -3.75
N ALA A 212 -12.48 -0.67 -3.65
CA ALA A 212 -12.13 -0.07 -2.36
C ALA A 212 -13.22 0.92 -1.90
N GLU A 213 -13.71 0.74 -0.67
CA GLU A 213 -14.56 1.72 0.01
C GLU A 213 -13.70 2.86 0.60
N SER A 214 -12.93 3.56 -0.25
CA SER A 214 -12.04 4.65 0.15
C SER A 214 -12.49 5.99 -0.44
N PRO A 215 -12.60 7.06 0.36
CA PRO A 215 -12.84 8.40 -0.18
C PRO A 215 -11.62 8.99 -0.90
N LEU A 216 -10.45 8.36 -0.77
CA LEU A 216 -9.20 8.82 -1.37
C LEU A 216 -8.89 7.99 -2.61
N GLU A 217 -8.67 8.69 -3.73
CA GLU A 217 -8.26 8.08 -5.00
C GLU A 217 -6.84 7.53 -4.91
N MET A 218 -6.64 6.31 -5.40
CA MET A 218 -5.30 5.74 -5.53
C MET A 218 -4.64 6.18 -6.84
N TYR A 219 -3.43 6.72 -6.76
CA TYR A 219 -2.64 6.99 -7.95
C TYR A 219 -2.21 5.70 -8.65
N LYS A 220 -2.07 5.75 -9.98
CA LYS A 220 -1.54 4.61 -10.74
C LYS A 220 -0.07 4.41 -10.40
N THR A 221 0.31 3.19 -10.03
CA THR A 221 1.72 2.84 -9.78
C THR A 221 2.59 3.06 -11.01
N VAL A 222 3.88 3.39 -10.79
CA VAL A 222 4.81 3.81 -11.85
C VAL A 222 5.78 2.67 -12.18
N PRO A 223 5.97 2.31 -13.47
CA PRO A 223 7.00 1.37 -13.87
C PRO A 223 8.39 1.83 -13.45
N VAL A 224 9.26 0.90 -13.03
CA VAL A 224 10.60 1.19 -12.49
C VAL A 224 11.38 2.21 -13.32
N TRP A 225 11.47 2.02 -14.63
CA TRP A 225 12.24 2.89 -15.54
C TRP A 225 11.64 4.29 -15.76
N LYS A 226 10.40 4.54 -15.30
CA LYS A 226 9.74 5.84 -15.35
C LYS A 226 9.71 6.55 -13.99
N ARG A 227 10.26 5.93 -12.94
CA ARG A 227 10.24 6.51 -11.60
C ARG A 227 11.28 7.61 -11.51
N GLU A 228 10.82 8.82 -11.20
CA GLU A 228 11.68 9.97 -10.94
C GLU A 228 11.95 10.10 -9.42
N PRO A 229 13.06 10.76 -9.02
CA PRO A 229 13.30 11.08 -7.61
C PRO A 229 12.19 11.96 -7.02
N VAL A 230 11.81 11.69 -5.76
CA VAL A 230 10.77 12.46 -5.07
C VAL A 230 11.23 13.90 -4.79
N ARG A 231 10.33 14.87 -4.98
CA ARG A 231 10.49 16.27 -4.56
C ARG A 231 9.63 16.55 -3.34
N VAL A 232 10.24 17.05 -2.27
CA VAL A 232 9.63 17.12 -0.94
C VAL A 232 9.59 18.56 -0.43
N LEU A 233 8.42 18.99 0.03
CA LEU A 233 8.26 20.20 0.85
C LEU A 233 7.99 19.76 2.29
N SER A 234 8.83 20.17 3.23
CA SER A 234 8.76 19.80 4.64
C SER A 234 8.55 21.06 5.49
N LEU A 235 7.44 21.11 6.21
CA LEU A 235 7.02 22.26 7.02
C LEU A 235 7.12 21.93 8.51
N PHE A 236 7.81 22.78 9.27
CA PHE A 236 7.93 22.77 10.74
C PHE A 236 8.64 21.55 11.37
N GLY A 237 8.72 20.42 10.66
CA GLY A 237 9.49 19.24 11.05
C GLY A 237 10.29 18.68 9.89
N ASP A 238 11.58 18.48 10.09
CA ASP A 238 12.49 17.94 9.09
C ASP A 238 12.37 16.40 9.00
N ILE A 239 12.07 15.90 7.81
CA ILE A 239 11.92 14.47 7.49
C ILE A 239 13.06 13.95 6.61
N LYS A 240 14.08 14.77 6.35
CA LYS A 240 15.21 14.45 5.47
C LYS A 240 15.91 13.17 5.90
N LYS A 241 16.21 13.03 7.19
CA LYS A 241 16.92 11.85 7.71
C LYS A 241 16.15 10.55 7.48
N GLU A 242 14.85 10.57 7.76
CA GLU A 242 13.96 9.42 7.60
C GLU A 242 13.85 9.02 6.12
N LEU A 243 13.64 9.99 5.22
CA LEU A 243 13.55 9.74 3.78
C LEU A 243 14.90 9.29 3.17
N THR A 244 16.02 9.83 3.64
CA THR A 244 17.36 9.33 3.25
C THR A 244 17.56 7.89 3.71
N THR A 245 17.19 7.56 4.96
CA THR A 245 17.32 6.18 5.48
C THR A 245 16.41 5.18 4.75
N LEU A 246 15.30 5.65 4.18
CA LEU A 246 14.39 4.85 3.36
C LEU A 246 14.80 4.79 1.88
N GLY A 247 15.91 5.41 1.49
CA GLY A 247 16.40 5.41 0.12
C GLY A 247 15.60 6.30 -0.84
N PHE A 248 14.81 7.27 -0.37
CA PHE A 248 14.13 8.23 -1.25
C PHE A 248 15.00 9.44 -1.61
N LEU A 249 15.96 9.77 -0.75
CA LEU A 249 16.91 10.86 -0.96
C LEU A 249 18.32 10.29 -1.00
N GLU A 250 19.12 10.72 -1.99
CA GLU A 250 20.49 10.28 -2.18
C GLU A 250 21.42 10.89 -1.10
N ASN A 251 22.38 10.10 -0.61
CA ASN A 251 23.39 10.58 0.35
C ASN A 251 24.23 11.68 -0.32
N GLY A 252 24.16 12.91 0.21
CA GLY A 252 24.81 14.06 -0.39
C GLY A 252 23.99 14.80 -1.45
N SER A 253 22.68 14.51 -1.57
CA SER A 253 21.76 15.17 -2.52
C SER A 253 21.93 16.70 -2.56
N ASP A 254 21.85 17.23 -3.78
CA ASP A 254 21.70 18.66 -4.05
C ASP A 254 20.64 19.30 -3.15
N PRO A 255 20.86 20.54 -2.66
CA PRO A 255 19.94 21.26 -1.78
C PRO A 255 18.54 21.53 -2.38
N GLY A 256 18.27 21.12 -3.62
CA GLY A 256 17.04 21.44 -4.36
C GLY A 256 15.89 20.43 -4.29
N ARG A 257 16.09 19.18 -3.81
CA ARG A 257 15.01 18.17 -3.84
C ARG A 257 14.11 18.14 -2.61
N LEU A 258 14.64 18.53 -1.45
CA LEU A 258 13.86 18.71 -0.24
C LEU A 258 14.00 20.15 0.24
N LYS A 259 12.88 20.87 0.28
CA LYS A 259 12.79 22.22 0.84
C LYS A 259 12.20 22.13 2.24
N HIS A 260 12.99 22.49 3.24
CA HIS A 260 12.53 22.56 4.62
C HIS A 260 12.27 24.02 5.03
N LEU A 261 11.18 24.26 5.77
CA LEU A 261 10.79 25.57 6.27
C LEU A 261 10.30 25.46 7.72
N ASP A 262 10.96 26.20 8.62
CA ASP A 262 10.57 26.29 10.03
C ASP A 262 9.40 27.26 10.27
N ASP A 263 9.29 28.31 9.44
CA ASP A 263 8.22 29.30 9.51
C ASP A 263 7.73 29.63 8.09
N VAL A 264 6.40 29.61 7.93
CA VAL A 264 5.72 29.90 6.66
C VAL A 264 4.78 31.09 6.76
N THR A 265 4.85 31.90 7.84
CA THR A 265 3.99 33.07 8.07
C THR A 265 3.92 33.96 6.82
N ASN A 266 5.10 34.30 6.28
CA ASN A 266 5.26 35.20 5.15
C ASN A 266 5.31 34.50 3.78
N THR A 267 5.18 33.17 3.74
CA THR A 267 5.19 32.41 2.49
C THR A 267 3.90 32.64 1.72
N VAL A 268 4.04 33.10 0.47
CA VAL A 268 2.92 33.29 -0.46
C VAL A 268 2.93 32.22 -1.55
N ARG A 269 1.82 32.10 -2.29
CA ARG A 269 1.68 31.10 -3.36
C ARG A 269 2.81 31.14 -4.39
N ARG A 270 3.21 32.35 -4.80
CA ARG A 270 4.29 32.55 -5.78
C ARG A 270 5.61 31.92 -5.32
N ASP A 271 5.92 32.00 -4.03
CA ASP A 271 7.17 31.43 -3.50
C ASP A 271 7.16 29.90 -3.63
N VAL A 272 6.03 29.26 -3.30
CA VAL A 272 5.87 27.81 -3.41
C VAL A 272 5.92 27.34 -4.87
N GLU A 273 5.31 28.10 -5.78
CA GLU A 273 5.37 27.84 -7.23
C GLU A 273 6.80 27.99 -7.78
N GLU A 274 7.58 28.96 -7.26
CA GLU A 274 8.98 29.21 -7.64
C GLU A 274 9.94 28.13 -7.15
N TRP A 275 9.73 27.59 -5.95
CA TRP A 275 10.53 26.47 -5.42
C TRP A 275 10.35 25.17 -6.22
N GLY A 276 9.32 25.12 -7.06
CA GLY A 276 9.07 24.06 -8.00
C GLY A 276 7.93 23.13 -7.57
N PRO A 277 7.47 22.28 -8.49
CA PRO A 277 6.45 21.29 -8.17
C PRO A 277 6.96 20.31 -7.12
N PHE A 278 6.09 19.99 -6.17
CA PHE A 278 6.35 18.99 -5.14
C PHE A 278 5.56 17.72 -5.41
N ASP A 279 6.10 16.60 -4.98
CA ASP A 279 5.44 15.28 -5.03
C ASP A 279 4.96 14.84 -3.65
N LEU A 280 5.62 15.33 -2.59
CA LEU A 280 5.29 15.05 -1.20
C LEU A 280 5.32 16.34 -0.37
N VAL A 281 4.23 16.64 0.33
CA VAL A 281 4.19 17.69 1.35
C VAL A 281 4.09 17.08 2.74
N TYR A 282 5.12 17.25 3.55
CA TYR A 282 5.16 16.82 4.95
C TYR A 282 4.98 18.02 5.86
N GLY A 283 4.18 17.88 6.91
CA GLY A 283 4.10 18.85 8.00
C GLY A 283 3.95 18.14 9.34
N SER A 284 4.50 18.73 10.38
CA SER A 284 4.26 18.24 11.74
C SER A 284 4.07 19.37 12.73
N THR A 285 3.24 19.16 13.74
CA THR A 285 3.26 20.03 14.92
C THR A 285 4.59 19.86 15.67
N PRO A 286 5.04 20.82 16.51
CA PRO A 286 6.28 20.64 17.25
C PRO A 286 6.19 19.50 18.26
N PRO A 287 7.31 18.87 18.64
CA PRO A 287 7.30 17.81 19.65
C PRO A 287 6.78 18.30 20.99
N LEU A 288 6.02 17.47 21.70
CA LEU A 288 5.49 17.77 23.02
C LEU A 288 6.61 18.23 23.98
N GLY A 289 6.39 19.36 24.67
CA GLY A 289 7.32 19.94 25.64
C GLY A 289 8.41 20.84 25.05
N HIS A 290 8.45 21.05 23.72
CA HIS A 290 9.26 22.11 23.12
C HIS A 290 8.52 23.46 23.19
N ALA A 291 9.27 24.56 23.30
CA ALA A 291 8.70 25.90 23.20
C ALA A 291 8.05 26.05 21.82
N CYS A 292 6.79 26.49 21.84
CA CYS A 292 5.97 26.60 20.65
C CYS A 292 5.85 28.09 20.32
N ASP A 293 6.48 28.54 19.23
CA ASP A 293 6.44 29.96 18.83
C ASP A 293 5.02 30.39 18.40
N HIS A 294 4.16 29.41 18.08
CA HIS A 294 2.78 29.61 17.64
C HIS A 294 1.80 28.67 18.35
N PRO A 295 0.50 29.02 18.45
CA PRO A 295 -0.52 28.10 18.97
C PRO A 295 -0.65 26.81 18.13
N PRO A 296 -1.03 25.65 18.69
CA PRO A 296 -1.10 24.38 17.96
C PRO A 296 -1.92 24.42 16.65
N GLY A 297 -3.09 25.06 16.67
CA GLY A 297 -3.94 25.21 15.47
C GLY A 297 -3.28 26.01 14.33
N TRP A 298 -2.31 26.88 14.63
CA TRP A 298 -1.59 27.64 13.61
C TRP A 298 -0.88 26.70 12.62
N TYR A 299 -0.21 25.65 13.11
CA TYR A 299 0.51 24.69 12.26
C TYR A 299 -0.42 23.97 11.29
N LEU A 300 -1.63 23.60 11.73
CA LEU A 300 -2.66 22.99 10.88
C LEU A 300 -3.09 23.95 9.77
N PHE A 301 -3.46 25.19 10.12
CA PHE A 301 -3.95 26.16 9.13
C PHE A 301 -2.87 26.55 8.13
N GLN A 302 -1.63 26.71 8.59
CA GLN A 302 -0.50 27.00 7.73
C GLN A 302 -0.13 25.83 6.82
N PHE A 303 -0.14 24.60 7.37
CA PHE A 303 0.04 23.39 6.56
C PHE A 303 -1.03 23.31 5.47
N HIS A 304 -2.30 23.46 5.83
CA HIS A 304 -3.40 23.42 4.86
C HIS A 304 -3.24 24.52 3.78
N ARG A 305 -2.89 25.75 4.18
CA ARG A 305 -2.65 26.86 3.24
C ARG A 305 -1.54 26.54 2.23
N VAL A 306 -0.38 26.10 2.70
CA VAL A 306 0.77 25.79 1.84
C VAL A 306 0.53 24.53 1.01
N LEU A 307 -0.19 23.54 1.56
CA LEU A 307 -0.63 22.35 0.82
C LEU A 307 -1.44 22.75 -0.42
N GLN A 308 -2.36 23.72 -0.31
CA GLN A 308 -3.11 24.21 -1.47
C GLN A 308 -2.22 24.94 -2.51
N TYR A 309 -1.09 25.50 -2.10
CA TYR A 309 -0.16 26.14 -3.03
C TYR A 309 0.72 25.12 -3.77
N ALA A 310 1.08 24.02 -3.10
CA ALA A 310 1.91 22.95 -3.65
C ALA A 310 1.12 21.93 -4.49
N ARG A 311 -0.21 21.87 -4.36
CA ARG A 311 -1.07 20.94 -5.11
C ARG A 311 -0.88 21.14 -6.63
N PRO A 312 -0.66 20.06 -7.40
CA PRO A 312 -0.59 20.14 -8.85
C PRO A 312 -1.87 20.71 -9.45
N ARG A 313 -1.75 21.26 -10.67
CA ARG A 313 -2.90 21.78 -11.40
C ARG A 313 -3.94 20.69 -11.66
N PRO A 314 -5.24 21.00 -11.63
CA PRO A 314 -6.29 20.05 -11.99
C PRO A 314 -6.02 19.38 -13.34
N GLY A 315 -6.15 18.05 -13.40
CA GLY A 315 -5.86 17.25 -14.59
C GLY A 315 -4.39 16.84 -14.76
N SER A 316 -3.50 17.20 -13.84
CA SER A 316 -2.13 16.68 -13.82
C SER A 316 -2.11 15.17 -13.53
N PRO A 317 -1.39 14.34 -14.31
CA PRO A 317 -1.22 12.92 -14.02
C PRO A 317 -0.18 12.65 -12.91
N GLN A 318 0.43 13.70 -12.36
CA GLN A 318 1.46 13.61 -11.33
C GLN A 318 0.87 13.05 -10.03
N ALA A 319 1.48 12.00 -9.49
CA ALA A 319 1.14 11.49 -8.16
C ALA A 319 1.59 12.50 -7.09
N PHE A 320 0.64 12.98 -6.28
CA PHE A 320 0.88 13.99 -5.25
C PHE A 320 0.42 13.50 -3.89
N PHE A 321 1.36 13.43 -2.95
CA PHE A 321 1.15 12.92 -1.61
C PHE A 321 1.32 14.01 -0.57
N TRP A 322 0.64 13.86 0.56
CA TRP A 322 0.80 14.74 1.71
C TRP A 322 0.61 13.97 3.01
N MET A 323 1.25 14.46 4.07
CA MET A 323 1.14 13.92 5.41
C MET A 323 1.26 15.04 6.44
N PHE A 324 0.28 15.12 7.34
CA PHE A 324 0.32 15.98 8.50
C PHE A 324 0.37 15.12 9.77
N VAL A 325 1.35 15.40 10.63
CA VAL A 325 1.60 14.63 11.87
C VAL A 325 1.39 15.52 13.08
N ASP A 326 0.45 15.14 13.93
CA ASP A 326 0.28 15.75 15.24
C ASP A 326 1.01 14.94 16.32
N ASN A 327 1.95 15.62 16.98
CA ASN A 327 2.72 15.15 18.13
C ASN A 327 1.96 15.22 19.45
N LEU A 328 0.64 15.00 19.40
CA LEU A 328 -0.30 15.06 20.53
C LEU A 328 -0.41 16.46 21.16
N VAL A 329 -0.24 17.52 20.35
CA VAL A 329 -0.37 18.90 20.82
C VAL A 329 -1.71 19.52 20.43
N LEU A 330 -2.40 18.95 19.44
CA LEU A 330 -3.74 19.37 19.07
C LEU A 330 -4.77 18.90 20.11
N THR A 331 -5.67 19.79 20.48
CA THR A 331 -6.83 19.45 21.33
C THR A 331 -7.84 18.59 20.56
N GLU A 332 -8.85 18.07 21.25
CA GLU A 332 -9.94 17.35 20.57
C GLU A 332 -10.67 18.21 19.54
N ASP A 333 -10.96 19.46 19.89
CA ASP A 333 -11.59 20.42 18.98
C ASP A 333 -10.68 20.70 17.78
N ASP A 334 -9.38 20.90 18.01
CA ASP A 334 -8.41 21.09 16.92
C ASP A 334 -8.35 19.87 15.99
N ARG A 335 -8.42 18.65 16.53
CA ARG A 335 -8.43 17.41 15.74
C ARG A 335 -9.71 17.29 14.92
N ALA A 336 -10.87 17.62 15.48
CA ALA A 336 -12.13 17.65 14.74
C ALA A 336 -12.09 18.69 13.61
N VAL A 337 -11.47 19.85 13.84
CA VAL A 337 -11.21 20.86 12.80
C VAL A 337 -10.23 20.33 11.76
N ALA A 338 -9.14 19.68 12.16
CA ALA A 338 -8.15 19.09 11.26
C ALA A 338 -8.78 18.06 10.31
N THR A 339 -9.61 17.15 10.83
CA THR A 339 -10.36 16.18 10.04
C THR A 339 -11.23 16.84 8.97
N ARG A 340 -11.90 17.95 9.32
CA ARG A 340 -12.75 18.70 8.38
C ARG A 340 -11.92 19.39 7.29
N PHE A 341 -10.79 20.01 7.64
CA PHE A 341 -9.93 20.72 6.68
C PHE A 341 -9.12 19.78 5.78
N LEU A 342 -8.73 18.61 6.30
CA LEU A 342 -7.93 17.62 5.58
C LEU A 342 -8.78 16.53 4.93
N GLU A 343 -10.09 16.55 5.14
CA GLU A 343 -11.09 15.67 4.52
C GLU A 343 -10.81 14.17 4.73
N THR A 344 -10.19 13.83 5.86
CA THR A 344 -9.92 12.43 6.26
C THR A 344 -9.80 12.34 7.77
N ASP A 345 -10.15 11.18 8.32
CA ASP A 345 -9.97 10.90 9.75
C ASP A 345 -8.49 10.69 10.12
N PRO A 346 -8.09 11.04 11.35
CA PRO A 346 -6.75 10.78 11.85
C PRO A 346 -6.50 9.29 12.06
N VAL A 347 -5.26 8.91 11.84
CA VAL A 347 -4.73 7.61 12.20
C VAL A 347 -3.79 7.75 13.39
N THR A 348 -4.14 7.13 14.51
CA THR A 348 -3.23 7.01 15.66
C THR A 348 -2.17 5.93 15.42
N ILE A 349 -0.89 6.33 15.42
CA ILE A 349 0.27 5.43 15.33
C ILE A 349 1.02 5.44 16.66
N GLN A 350 1.37 4.26 17.17
CA GLN A 350 1.94 4.09 18.50
C GLN A 350 3.31 3.37 18.46
N ASP A 351 4.21 3.77 19.35
CA ASP A 351 5.40 2.99 19.73
C ASP A 351 5.08 2.27 21.02
N VAL A 352 4.94 0.95 20.94
CA VAL A 352 4.63 0.10 22.10
C VAL A 352 5.85 -0.75 22.42
N CYS A 353 6.26 -0.75 23.68
CA CYS A 353 7.27 -1.67 24.20
C CYS A 353 6.64 -2.57 25.27
N GLY A 354 6.41 -3.83 24.93
CA GLY A 354 5.67 -4.75 25.78
C GLY A 354 4.21 -4.30 25.91
N ARG A 355 3.79 -3.92 27.13
CA ARG A 355 2.45 -3.36 27.38
C ARG A 355 2.43 -1.83 27.52
N ALA A 356 3.59 -1.17 27.41
CA ALA A 356 3.71 0.26 27.64
C ALA A 356 3.82 1.04 26.32
N VAL A 357 2.91 1.97 26.09
CA VAL A 357 3.00 2.95 25.00
C VAL A 357 4.09 3.97 25.32
N ARG A 358 5.21 3.92 24.58
CA ARG A 358 6.37 4.82 24.70
C ARG A 358 6.15 6.15 24.01
N ASN A 359 5.49 6.16 22.85
CA ASN A 359 5.19 7.35 22.07
C ASN A 359 3.94 7.14 21.21
N ALA A 360 3.26 8.20 20.79
CA ALA A 360 2.13 8.14 19.88
C ALA A 360 2.02 9.44 19.08
N VAL A 361 1.42 9.36 17.89
CA VAL A 361 1.14 10.49 17.01
C VAL A 361 -0.22 10.28 16.34
N HIS A 362 -0.90 11.37 16.01
CA HIS A 362 -2.02 11.34 15.06
C HIS A 362 -1.54 11.73 13.67
N VAL A 363 -2.01 11.04 12.63
CA VAL A 363 -1.56 11.26 11.26
C VAL A 363 -2.75 11.42 10.33
N TRP A 364 -2.73 12.46 9.50
CA TRP A 364 -3.62 12.64 8.36
C TRP A 364 -2.78 12.54 7.09
N SER A 365 -3.20 11.72 6.12
CA SER A 365 -2.42 11.53 4.90
C SER A 365 -3.26 10.90 3.79
N ASN A 366 -2.86 11.15 2.54
CA ASN A 366 -3.33 10.39 1.38
C ASN A 366 -2.37 9.28 0.92
N ILE A 367 -1.31 9.00 1.68
CA ILE A 367 -0.40 7.89 1.37
C ILE A 367 -1.16 6.57 1.60
N PRO A 368 -1.10 5.61 0.64
CA PRO A 368 -1.78 4.32 0.80
C PRO A 368 -1.35 3.58 2.07
N ALA A 369 -2.26 2.80 2.66
CA ALA A 369 -2.04 1.99 3.87
C ALA A 369 -1.60 2.73 5.15
N VAL A 370 -1.69 4.08 5.21
CA VAL A 370 -1.57 4.76 6.51
C VAL A 370 -2.70 4.33 7.45
N LYS A 371 -3.94 4.22 6.94
CA LYS A 371 -5.11 3.79 7.72
C LYS A 371 -5.01 2.39 8.32
N SER A 372 -4.33 1.46 7.65
CA SER A 372 -4.15 0.09 8.18
C SER A 372 -3.15 0.02 9.34
N ARG A 373 -2.40 1.09 9.61
CA ARG A 373 -1.52 1.22 10.79
C ARG A 373 -2.23 1.80 12.02
N HIS A 374 -3.55 2.00 11.97
CA HIS A 374 -4.32 2.53 13.08
C HIS A 374 -4.29 1.58 14.29
N SER A 375 -3.78 2.07 15.43
CA SER A 375 -3.91 1.37 16.71
C SER A 375 -5.19 1.85 17.42
N ALA A 376 -6.21 0.99 17.46
CA ALA A 376 -7.46 1.24 18.16
C ALA A 376 -7.34 1.17 19.71
N LEU A 377 -6.17 0.79 20.23
CA LEU A 377 -5.93 0.49 21.65
C LEU A 377 -5.83 1.73 22.57
N PHE A 378 -6.45 2.86 22.25
CA PHE A 378 -6.33 4.07 23.05
C PHE A 378 -7.69 4.64 23.47
N SER A 379 -8.00 4.60 24.76
CA SER A 379 -9.09 5.39 25.32
C SER A 379 -8.64 6.84 25.50
N GLN A 380 -9.56 7.77 25.26
CA GLN A 380 -9.32 9.21 25.26
C GLN A 380 -8.80 9.75 26.60
N GLU A 381 -9.14 9.10 27.71
CA GLU A 381 -8.74 9.46 29.06
C GLU A 381 -7.24 9.18 29.34
N GLU A 382 -6.68 8.11 28.76
CA GLU A 382 -5.25 7.82 28.87
C GLU A 382 -4.36 8.82 28.09
N SER A 383 -4.93 9.49 27.07
CA SER A 383 -4.27 10.55 26.29
C SER A 383 -3.92 11.76 27.13
N PHE A 384 -4.90 12.27 27.88
CA PHE A 384 -4.76 13.49 28.67
C PHE A 384 -3.84 13.28 29.88
N LEU A 385 -4.01 12.17 30.60
CA LEU A 385 -3.17 11.83 31.75
C LEU A 385 -1.69 11.68 31.35
N ARG A 386 -1.42 11.04 30.21
CA ARG A 386 -0.04 10.82 29.75
C ARG A 386 0.59 12.03 29.07
N ALA A 387 -0.18 12.88 28.37
CA ALA A 387 0.32 14.14 27.85
C ALA A 387 0.78 15.05 29.02
N GLN A 388 0.03 15.04 30.13
CA GLN A 388 0.37 15.77 31.35
C GLN A 388 1.60 15.19 32.08
N ASP A 389 1.74 13.86 32.14
CA ASP A 389 2.94 13.22 32.69
C ASP A 389 4.19 13.46 31.82
N ARG A 390 4.03 13.52 30.49
CA ARG A 390 5.15 13.75 29.54
C ARG A 390 5.65 15.19 29.52
N GLN A 391 4.79 16.18 29.76
CA GLN A 391 5.25 17.57 29.96
C GLN A 391 6.25 17.69 31.13
N ARG A 392 6.23 16.73 32.08
CA ARG A 392 7.13 16.69 33.24
C ARG A 392 8.34 15.75 33.05
N ALA A 393 8.40 14.99 31.96
CA ALA A 393 9.44 13.99 31.70
C ALA A 393 10.47 14.47 30.66
N LYS A 394 11.69 13.91 30.71
CA LYS A 394 12.76 14.17 29.73
C LYS A 394 12.27 13.77 28.31
N PRO A 395 12.53 14.57 27.26
CA PRO A 395 12.04 14.28 25.91
C PRO A 395 12.46 12.88 25.44
N PRO A 396 11.59 12.14 24.73
CA PRO A 396 11.88 10.79 24.30
C PRO A 396 13.11 10.75 23.38
N ALA A 397 13.92 9.69 23.49
CA ALA A 397 15.14 9.50 22.69
C ALA A 397 14.90 9.30 21.18
N ARG A 398 13.64 9.18 20.74
CA ARG A 398 13.23 9.01 19.34
C ARG A 398 12.33 10.17 18.93
N GLY A 399 12.77 10.94 17.93
CA GLY A 399 11.96 12.00 17.34
C GLY A 399 10.69 11.44 16.68
N PRO A 400 9.61 12.22 16.61
CA PRO A 400 8.31 11.74 16.12
C PRO A 400 8.33 11.27 14.65
N ALA A 401 9.20 11.87 13.84
CA ALA A 401 9.49 11.47 12.48
C ALA A 401 9.82 9.96 12.34
N LYS A 402 10.45 9.35 13.34
CA LYS A 402 10.78 7.91 13.33
C LYS A 402 9.54 7.01 13.41
N LEU A 403 8.43 7.46 14.01
CA LEU A 403 7.20 6.66 14.10
C LEU A 403 6.48 6.56 12.76
N VAL A 404 6.57 7.62 11.97
CA VAL A 404 5.91 7.69 10.66
C VAL A 404 6.82 7.23 9.52
N LYS A 405 8.10 6.93 9.79
CA LYS A 405 9.09 6.49 8.79
C LYS A 405 8.50 5.40 7.86
N ASN A 406 7.98 4.32 8.41
CA ASN A 406 7.49 3.20 7.60
C ASN A 406 6.18 3.51 6.86
N CYS A 407 5.51 4.62 7.16
CA CYS A 407 4.35 5.08 6.41
C CYS A 407 4.72 5.55 5.01
N PHE A 408 5.99 5.89 4.75
CA PHE A 408 6.45 6.31 3.42
C PHE A 408 6.84 5.14 2.50
N LEU A 409 6.93 3.90 3.00
CA LEU A 409 7.32 2.74 2.19
C LEU A 409 6.47 2.52 0.92
N PRO A 410 5.14 2.74 0.93
CA PRO A 410 4.32 2.65 -0.29
C PRO A 410 4.77 3.58 -1.41
N LEU A 411 5.48 4.67 -1.10
CA LEU A 411 6.02 5.59 -2.10
C LEU A 411 7.07 4.95 -3.01
N ARG A 412 7.64 3.78 -2.64
CA ARG A 412 8.53 2.98 -3.50
C ARG A 412 7.85 2.48 -4.78
N GLU A 413 6.51 2.44 -4.84
CA GLU A 413 5.78 2.10 -6.07
C GLU A 413 5.68 3.26 -7.06
N TYR A 414 6.05 4.48 -6.66
CA TYR A 414 5.86 5.72 -7.43
C TYR A 414 7.18 6.42 -7.76
N PHE A 415 8.13 6.46 -6.83
CA PHE A 415 9.37 7.24 -6.97
C PHE A 415 10.61 6.36 -7.00
N LYS A 416 11.71 6.95 -7.50
CA LYS A 416 13.01 6.29 -7.60
C LYS A 416 13.53 5.94 -6.19
N TYR A 417 14.12 4.76 -6.08
CA TYR A 417 14.77 4.28 -4.87
C TYR A 417 16.30 4.32 -5.07
N PHE A 418 17.02 4.81 -4.08
CA PHE A 418 18.47 4.85 -4.02
C PHE A 418 18.91 3.83 -2.99
N SER A 419 19.61 2.78 -3.44
CA SER A 419 20.12 1.76 -2.52
C SER A 419 21.07 2.40 -1.50
N THR A 420 20.83 2.12 -0.22
CA THR A 420 21.69 2.57 0.88
C THR A 420 22.89 1.65 1.10
N GLU A 421 23.02 0.57 0.32
CA GLU A 421 24.13 -0.39 0.42
C GLU A 421 25.40 0.13 -0.26
N PHE A 422 26.04 1.18 0.28
CA PHE A 422 27.45 1.50 0.04
C PHE A 422 28.06 2.38 1.14
N THR A 423 27.69 2.20 2.41
CA THR A 423 28.37 2.86 3.54
C THR A 423 28.65 1.91 4.71
N SER A 424 29.12 0.71 4.41
CA SER A 424 29.69 -0.21 5.41
C SER A 424 30.88 -0.97 4.82
N SER A 425 31.80 -0.26 4.17
CA SER A 425 33.13 -0.75 3.81
C SER A 425 33.99 0.45 3.41
N LEU A 426 34.64 1.10 4.39
CA LEU A 426 35.93 1.78 4.25
C LEU A 426 36.40 2.24 5.64
#